data_AF-A0A1T3BHU2-F1
#
_entry.id   AF-A0A1T3BHU2-F1
#
_cell.length_a   1.000
_cell.length_b   1.000
_cell.length_c   1.000
_cell.angle_alpha   90.00
_cell.angle_beta   90.00
_cell.angle_gamma   90.00
#
_symmetry.space_group_name_H-M   'P 1'
#
loop_
_entity.id
_entity.type
_entity.pdbx_description
1 polymer ?
#
loop_
_entity_poly.entity_id
_entity_poly.type
_entity_poly.pdbx_seq_one_letter_code
_entity_poly.pdbx_strand_id
1 'polypeptide(L)'
;MMILTINKEKHKGNLVMNKIIMTILLLCTVLVITGCEKIYSAEEFKKNKELRSEWAFKCMTGESSKNCETVREAINEIEIENRKKIMEEFKKKLEDDRKKFEERRKEMERKEELRNE
;
A
#
# COMPACT_ATOMS: atom_id res chain seq x y z
N MET A 1 61.84 -16.74 31.60
CA MET A 1 61.52 -16.54 30.16
C MET A 1 60.24 -17.26 29.74
N MET A 2 60.04 -18.54 30.09
CA MET A 2 58.83 -19.32 29.72
C MET A 2 57.49 -18.74 30.17
N ILE A 3 57.38 -18.19 31.39
CA ILE A 3 56.11 -17.62 31.91
C ILE A 3 55.63 -16.41 31.09
N LEU A 4 56.56 -15.59 30.58
CA LEU A 4 56.23 -14.43 29.74
C LEU A 4 55.69 -14.87 28.37
N THR A 5 56.19 -15.98 27.83
CA THR A 5 55.72 -16.55 26.57
C THR A 5 54.30 -17.08 26.70
N ILE A 6 53.99 -17.81 27.78
CA ILE A 6 52.66 -18.35 28.06
C ILE A 6 51.62 -17.22 28.22
N ASN A 7 51.96 -16.16 28.96
CA ASN A 7 51.07 -15.00 29.12
C ASN A 7 50.84 -14.25 27.80
N LYS A 8 51.86 -14.16 26.94
CA LYS A 8 51.75 -13.52 25.62
C LYS A 8 50.83 -14.32 24.68
N GLU A 9 50.92 -15.65 24.69
CA GLU A 9 50.04 -16.52 23.90
C GLU A 9 48.60 -16.49 24.40
N LYS A 10 48.38 -16.53 25.73
CA LYS A 10 47.05 -16.39 26.34
C LYS A 10 46.41 -15.04 26.02
N HIS A 11 47.18 -13.95 26.10
CA HIS A 11 46.71 -12.61 25.73
C HIS A 11 46.36 -12.52 24.23
N LYS A 12 47.18 -13.11 23.36
CA LYS A 12 46.91 -13.18 21.92
C LYS A 12 45.65 -13.99 21.62
N GLY A 13 45.43 -15.12 22.30
CA GLY A 13 44.22 -15.93 22.21
C GLY A 13 42.96 -15.14 22.62
N ASN A 14 43.00 -14.44 23.75
CA ASN A 14 41.90 -13.58 24.21
C ASN A 14 41.60 -12.44 23.22
N LEU A 15 42.65 -11.83 22.64
CA LEU A 15 42.50 -10.78 21.65
C LEU A 15 41.85 -11.30 20.35
N VAL A 16 42.20 -12.51 19.91
CA VAL A 16 41.61 -13.17 18.73
C VAL A 16 40.15 -13.53 18.98
N MET A 17 39.82 -14.06 20.15
CA MET A 17 38.45 -14.43 20.53
C MET A 17 37.52 -13.20 20.60
N ASN A 18 37.99 -12.11 21.21
CA ASN A 18 37.23 -10.85 21.26
C ASN A 18 36.97 -10.28 19.85
N LYS A 19 37.96 -10.34 18.95
CA LYS A 19 37.78 -9.91 17.55
C LYS A 19 36.70 -10.73 16.84
N ILE A 20 36.70 -12.05 17.01
CA ILE A 20 35.68 -12.92 16.42
C ILE A 20 34.29 -12.56 16.94
N ILE A 21 34.14 -12.39 18.26
CA ILE A 21 32.86 -12.00 18.89
C ILE A 21 32.37 -10.65 18.33
N MET A 22 33.25 -9.65 18.23
CA MET A 22 32.88 -8.33 17.68
C MET A 22 32.46 -8.43 16.21
N THR A 23 33.11 -9.30 15.44
CA THR A 23 32.78 -9.48 14.02
C THR A 23 31.42 -10.17 13.87
N ILE A 24 31.11 -11.16 14.70
CA ILE A 24 29.80 -11.83 14.73
C ILE A 24 28.70 -10.83 15.14
N LEU A 25 28.93 -10.00 16.16
CA LEU A 25 27.97 -8.99 16.59
C LEU A 25 27.66 -7.98 15.48
N LEU A 26 28.68 -7.53 14.73
CA LEU A 26 28.50 -6.65 13.58
C LEU A 26 27.76 -7.32 12.41
N LEU A 27 27.95 -8.61 12.19
CA LEU A 27 27.20 -9.35 11.16
C LEU A 27 25.74 -9.56 11.58
N CYS A 28 25.49 -9.85 12.85
CA CYS A 28 24.13 -9.99 13.40
C CYS A 28 23.32 -8.71 13.28
N THR A 29 23.91 -7.53 13.54
CA THR A 29 23.19 -6.26 13.40
C THR A 29 22.80 -5.96 11.95
N VAL A 30 23.66 -6.29 10.98
CA VAL A 30 23.35 -6.12 9.55
C VAL A 30 22.24 -7.07 9.10
N LEU A 31 22.27 -8.34 9.54
CA LEU A 31 21.24 -9.33 9.18
C LEU A 31 19.85 -8.96 9.73
N VAL A 32 19.78 -8.46 10.96
CA VAL A 32 18.51 -8.02 11.58
C VAL A 32 17.91 -6.84 10.82
N ILE A 33 18.72 -5.92 10.31
CA ILE A 33 18.25 -4.77 9.52
C ILE A 33 17.68 -5.24 8.16
N THR A 34 18.32 -6.21 7.50
CA THR A 34 17.85 -6.74 6.22
C THR A 34 16.60 -7.63 6.33
N GLY A 35 16.32 -8.18 7.51
CA GLY A 35 15.14 -8.99 7.78
C GLY A 35 13.93 -8.21 8.28
N CYS A 36 14.06 -6.90 8.53
CA CYS A 36 12.94 -6.08 8.97
C CYS A 36 12.12 -5.66 7.74
N GLU A 37 11.01 -6.36 7.51
CA GLU A 37 10.04 -6.01 6.46
C GLU A 37 9.55 -4.57 6.70
N LYS A 38 9.75 -3.68 5.72
CA LYS A 38 9.20 -2.33 5.80
C LYS A 38 7.68 -2.42 5.88
N ILE A 39 7.09 -1.83 6.92
CA ILE A 39 5.63 -1.65 7.01
C ILE A 39 5.25 -0.40 6.24
N TYR A 40 4.41 -0.57 5.22
CA TYR A 40 3.89 0.51 4.40
C TYR A 40 2.55 1.00 4.95
N SER A 41 2.33 2.30 4.86
CA SER A 41 1.04 2.91 5.18
C SER A 41 0.00 2.69 4.08
N ALA A 42 -1.29 2.79 4.43
CA ALA A 42 -2.37 2.73 3.45
C ALA A 42 -2.24 3.85 2.40
N GLU A 43 -1.78 5.04 2.79
CA GLU A 43 -1.54 6.15 1.87
C GLU A 43 -0.45 5.86 0.84
N GLU A 44 0.66 5.23 1.25
CA GLU A 44 1.73 4.81 0.33
C GLU A 44 1.18 3.82 -0.69
N PHE A 45 0.38 2.84 -0.25
CA PHE A 45 -0.29 1.91 -1.16
C PHE A 45 -1.29 2.59 -2.08
N LYS A 46 -2.03 3.60 -1.62
CA LYS A 46 -2.99 4.33 -2.48
C LYS A 46 -2.28 5.10 -3.59
N LYS A 47 -1.19 5.79 -3.24
CA LYS A 47 -0.41 6.64 -4.16
C LYS A 47 0.42 5.82 -5.15
N ASN A 48 0.96 4.68 -4.74
CA ASN A 48 1.85 3.86 -5.58
C ASN A 48 1.16 2.58 -6.08
N LYS A 49 0.80 2.57 -7.36
CA LYS A 49 0.14 1.42 -8.02
C LYS A 49 1.04 0.18 -8.09
N GLU A 50 2.33 0.35 -8.39
CA GLU A 50 3.27 -0.75 -8.56
C GLU A 50 3.50 -1.47 -7.23
N LEU A 51 3.80 -0.71 -6.18
CA LEU A 51 3.93 -1.22 -4.81
C LEU A 51 2.67 -1.97 -4.36
N ARG A 52 1.48 -1.39 -4.59
CA ARG A 52 0.21 -2.03 -4.24
C ARG A 52 -0.01 -3.33 -5.02
N SER A 53 0.35 -3.37 -6.30
CA SER A 53 0.21 -4.57 -7.12
C SER A 53 1.15 -5.68 -6.68
N GLU A 54 2.40 -5.34 -6.38
CA GLU A 54 3.39 -6.29 -5.87
C GLU A 54 2.93 -6.91 -4.55
N TRP A 55 2.51 -6.08 -3.59
CA TRP A 55 2.03 -6.56 -2.30
C TRP A 55 0.72 -7.34 -2.42
N ALA A 56 -0.22 -6.91 -3.24
CA ALA A 56 -1.43 -7.68 -3.51
C ALA A 56 -1.10 -9.08 -4.06
N PHE A 57 -0.12 -9.16 -4.98
CA PHE A 57 0.34 -10.44 -5.53
C PHE A 57 1.00 -11.31 -4.45
N LYS A 58 1.93 -10.75 -3.67
CA LYS A 58 2.60 -11.43 -2.55
C LYS A 58 1.61 -12.04 -1.56
N CYS A 59 0.62 -11.27 -1.14
CA CYS A 59 -0.43 -11.73 -0.24
C CYS A 59 -1.30 -12.83 -0.86
N MET A 60 -1.59 -12.73 -2.16
CA MET A 60 -2.31 -13.80 -2.89
C MET A 60 -1.49 -15.09 -2.99
N THR A 61 -0.16 -14.99 -3.07
CA THR A 61 0.74 -16.15 -3.11
C THR A 61 1.03 -16.77 -1.73
N GLY A 62 0.38 -16.28 -0.67
CA GLY A 62 0.45 -16.87 0.67
C GLY A 62 1.35 -16.13 1.66
N GLU A 63 1.83 -14.93 1.33
CA GLU A 63 2.52 -14.09 2.31
C GLU A 63 1.54 -13.64 3.41
N SER A 64 1.97 -13.77 4.66
CA SER A 64 1.20 -13.34 5.83
C SER A 64 2.02 -12.29 6.57
N SER A 65 1.72 -11.02 6.28
CA SER A 65 2.38 -9.88 6.91
C SER A 65 1.40 -8.74 7.18
N LYS A 66 1.82 -7.76 7.99
CA LYS A 66 1.02 -6.56 8.28
C LYS A 66 0.70 -5.77 7.01
N ASN A 67 1.60 -5.81 6.02
CA ASN A 67 1.39 -5.17 4.73
C ASN A 67 0.22 -5.78 3.95
N CYS A 68 -0.11 -7.06 4.17
CA CYS A 68 -1.28 -7.68 3.53
C CYS A 68 -2.61 -7.13 4.03
N GLU A 69 -2.69 -6.79 5.32
CA GLU A 69 -3.86 -6.11 5.87
C GLU A 69 -3.96 -4.70 5.30
N THR A 70 -2.85 -3.96 5.31
CA THR A 70 -2.82 -2.55 4.90
C THR A 70 -3.00 -2.35 3.39
N VAL A 71 -2.46 -3.25 2.55
CA VAL A 71 -2.70 -3.19 1.10
C VAL A 71 -4.15 -3.50 0.76
N ARG A 72 -4.79 -4.43 1.49
CA ARG A 72 -6.21 -4.77 1.31
C ARG A 72 -7.12 -3.62 1.72
N GLU A 73 -6.82 -2.96 2.84
CA GLU A 73 -7.51 -1.75 3.27
C GLU A 73 -7.40 -0.64 2.21
N ALA A 74 -6.19 -0.37 1.71
CA ALA A 74 -5.96 0.62 0.66
C ALA A 74 -6.74 0.32 -0.63
N ILE A 75 -6.80 -0.95 -1.05
CA ILE A 75 -7.58 -1.37 -2.24
C ILE A 75 -9.07 -1.11 -2.01
N ASN A 76 -9.61 -1.52 -0.84
CA ASN A 76 -11.02 -1.31 -0.51
C ASN A 76 -11.40 0.18 -0.51
N GLU A 77 -10.54 1.04 0.05
CA GLU A 77 -10.77 2.49 0.04
C GLU A 77 -10.82 3.06 -1.38
N ILE A 78 -9.91 2.64 -2.26
CA ILE A 78 -9.91 3.05 -3.67
C ILE A 78 -11.21 2.62 -4.35
N GLU A 79 -11.66 1.38 -4.12
CA GLU A 79 -12.90 0.88 -4.70
C GLU A 79 -14.13 1.67 -4.22
N ILE A 80 -14.19 2.00 -2.92
CA ILE A 80 -15.26 2.82 -2.35
C ILE A 80 -15.25 4.22 -2.98
N GLU A 81 -14.08 4.84 -3.10
CA GLU A 81 -13.95 6.18 -3.70
C GLU A 81 -14.38 6.17 -5.17
N ASN A 82 -13.94 5.18 -5.95
CA ASN A 82 -14.32 5.02 -7.34
C ASN A 82 -15.82 4.78 -7.50
N ARG A 83 -16.41 3.93 -6.65
CA ARG A 83 -17.85 3.67 -6.66
C ARG A 83 -18.65 4.94 -6.35
N LYS A 84 -18.22 5.74 -5.37
CA LYS A 84 -18.84 7.05 -5.07
C LYS A 84 -18.80 7.98 -6.27
N LYS A 85 -17.65 8.10 -6.95
CA LYS A 85 -17.51 8.92 -8.16
C LYS A 85 -18.48 8.49 -9.26
N ILE A 86 -18.53 7.19 -9.55
CA ILE A 86 -19.43 6.62 -10.56
C ILE A 86 -20.90 6.88 -10.20
N MET A 87 -21.28 6.71 -8.93
CA MET A 87 -22.65 6.97 -8.48
C MET A 87 -23.05 8.45 -8.61
N GLU A 88 -22.14 9.37 -8.29
CA GLU A 88 -22.38 10.80 -8.48
C GLU A 88 -22.50 11.19 -9.96
N GLU A 89 -21.67 10.62 -10.84
CA GLU A 89 -21.80 10.80 -12.28
C GLU A 89 -23.13 10.25 -12.82
N PHE A 90 -23.53 9.07 -12.37
CA PHE A 90 -24.80 8.46 -12.75
C PHE A 90 -25.98 9.30 -12.29
N LYS A 91 -25.94 9.82 -11.06
CA LYS A 91 -26.97 10.71 -10.51
C LYS A 91 -27.09 11.99 -11.34
N LYS A 92 -25.98 12.61 -11.72
CA LYS A 92 -25.98 13.80 -12.59
C LYS A 92 -26.62 13.48 -13.95
N LYS A 93 -26.27 12.34 -14.54
CA LYS A 93 -26.83 11.92 -15.82
C LYS A 93 -28.34 11.71 -15.75
N LEU A 94 -28.83 11.05 -14.69
CA LEU A 94 -30.27 10.86 -14.46
C LEU A 94 -31.01 12.20 -14.29
N GLU A 95 -30.41 13.14 -13.57
CA GLU A 95 -30.96 14.48 -13.38
C GLU A 95 -31.07 15.23 -14.71
N ASP A 96 -30.03 15.17 -15.55
CA ASP A 96 -30.01 15.79 -16.87
C ASP A 96 -31.03 15.15 -17.82
N ASP A 97 -31.14 13.83 -17.81
CA ASP A 97 -32.11 13.09 -18.61
C ASP A 97 -33.56 13.40 -18.19
N ARG A 98 -33.80 13.55 -16.88
CA ARG A 98 -35.10 13.99 -16.34
C ARG A 98 -35.45 15.39 -16.84
N LYS A 99 -34.53 16.36 -16.74
CA LYS A 99 -34.75 17.73 -17.23
C LYS A 99 -35.05 17.76 -18.72
N LYS A 100 -34.27 17.04 -19.54
CA LYS A 100 -34.51 16.92 -20.98
C LYS A 100 -35.86 16.30 -21.31
N PHE A 101 -36.30 15.31 -20.52
CA PHE A 101 -37.62 14.72 -20.69
C PHE A 101 -38.74 15.71 -20.36
N GLU A 102 -38.62 16.44 -19.25
CA GLU A 102 -39.57 17.49 -18.88
C GLU A 102 -39.63 18.63 -19.91
N GLU A 103 -38.49 19.07 -20.44
CA GLU A 103 -38.42 20.08 -21.50
C GLU A 103 -39.13 19.62 -22.78
N ARG A 104 -38.86 18.40 -23.23
CA ARG A 104 -39.55 17.81 -24.38
C ARG A 104 -41.06 17.71 -24.14
N ARG A 105 -41.47 17.33 -22.93
CA ARG A 105 -42.90 17.24 -22.58
C ARG A 105 -43.58 18.61 -22.65
N LYS A 106 -42.98 19.64 -22.05
CA LYS A 106 -43.49 21.03 -22.12
C LYS A 106 -43.50 21.56 -23.55
N GLU A 107 -42.53 21.19 -24.39
CA GLU A 107 -42.52 21.57 -25.80
C GLU A 107 -43.67 20.92 -26.58
N MET A 108 -43.96 19.64 -26.32
CA MET A 108 -45.10 18.94 -26.93
C MET A 108 -46.44 19.56 -26.50
N GLU A 109 -46.60 19.84 -25.21
CA GLU A 109 -47.79 20.51 -24.66
C GLU A 109 -48.01 21.88 -25.33
N ARG A 110 -46.97 22.73 -25.42
CA ARG A 110 -47.06 24.03 -26.13
C ARG A 110 -47.41 23.90 -27.62
N LYS A 111 -46.86 22.90 -28.31
CA LYS A 111 -47.17 22.64 -29.73
C LYS A 111 -48.60 22.14 -29.93
N GLU A 112 -49.16 21.47 -28.94
CA GLU A 112 -50.55 21.02 -28.96
C GLU A 112 -51.52 22.18 -28.70
N GLU A 113 -51.24 23.03 -27.72
CA GLU A 113 -51.99 24.27 -27.47
C GLU A 113 -52.06 25.15 -28.74
N LEU A 114 -50.91 25.42 -29.37
CA LEU A 114 -50.83 26.21 -30.62
C LEU A 114 -51.58 25.58 -31.82
N ARG A 115 -51.85 24.27 -31.82
CA ARG A 115 -52.64 23.61 -32.88
C ARG A 115 -54.13 23.67 -32.63
N ASN A 116 -54.55 23.91 -31.39
CA ASN A 116 -55.94 23.93 -30.99
C ASN A 116 -56.53 25.35 -30.91
N GLU A 117 -55.69 26.39 -31.09
CA GLU A 117 -56.06 27.80 -31.31
C GLU A 117 -56.26 28.13 -32.80
#